data_AF-A0A268U3D4-F1
#
_entry.id   AF-A0A268U3D4-F1
#
_cell.length_a   1.000
_cell.length_b   1.000
_cell.length_c   1.000
_cell.angle_alpha   90.00
_cell.angle_beta   90.00
_cell.angle_gamma   90.00
#
_symmetry.space_group_name_H-M   'P 1'
#
loop_
_entity.id
_entity.type
_entity.pdbx_description
1 polymer ?
#
loop_
_entity_poly.entity_id
_entity_poly.type
_entity_poly.pdbx_seq_one_letter_code
_entity_poly.pdbx_strand_id
1 'polypeptide(L)'
;MKTWMIVDEFIKLSGFSVEQISTLIKQGDLNSKEEDGLVYIDVSSGTSALIKGVESTLVNLDVSGTSLDPIFVEKTISTILSLHEKVISAKDETIAAVKSENEFLKEGLISMQDIYDDDKKTLELLREELKKANEEVEFMKRKYKLMWGKISNSTK
;
A
#
# COMPACT_ATOMS: atom_id res chain seq x y z
N MET A 1 -4.75 -1.34 9.12
CA MET A 1 -3.36 -1.34 9.62
C MET A 1 -3.41 -1.15 11.12
N LYS A 2 -2.69 -1.99 11.88
CA LYS A 2 -2.58 -1.86 13.34
C LYS A 2 -1.36 -0.99 13.62
N THR A 3 -1.55 0.12 14.33
CA THR A 3 -0.48 1.06 14.66
C THR A 3 -0.14 0.86 16.13
N TRP A 4 1.06 0.36 16.41
CA TRP A 4 1.49 0.03 17.76
C TRP A 4 2.26 1.21 18.38
N MET A 5 1.92 1.56 19.62
CA MET A 5 2.53 2.65 20.38
C MET A 5 2.89 2.18 21.78
N ILE A 6 3.96 2.69 22.37
CA ILE A 6 4.40 2.32 23.72
C ILE A 6 3.36 2.80 24.74
N VAL A 7 3.05 1.97 25.75
CA VAL A 7 2.07 2.29 26.81
C VAL A 7 2.35 3.65 27.47
N ASP A 8 3.61 3.98 27.74
CA ASP A 8 4.00 5.25 28.36
C ASP A 8 3.70 6.47 27.47
N GLU A 9 3.88 6.33 26.16
CA GLU A 9 3.49 7.38 25.21
C GLU A 9 1.97 7.49 25.12
N PHE A 10 1.26 6.36 25.16
CA PHE A 10 -0.19 6.33 25.19
C PHE A 10 -0.74 6.97 26.47
N ILE A 11 -0.14 6.75 27.63
CA ILE A 11 -0.50 7.40 28.90
C ILE A 11 -0.36 8.93 28.79
N LYS A 12 0.78 9.40 28.26
CA LYS A 12 1.04 10.83 28.08
C LYS A 12 0.06 11.49 27.12
N LEU A 13 -0.34 10.79 26.06
CA LEU A 13 -1.26 11.31 25.04
C LEU A 13 -2.73 11.21 25.44
N SER A 14 -3.10 10.19 26.20
CA SER A 14 -4.49 9.92 26.59
C SER A 14 -4.88 10.58 27.91
N GLY A 15 -3.92 10.85 28.80
CA GLY A 15 -4.16 11.40 30.13
C GLY A 15 -4.77 10.39 31.12
N PHE A 16 -4.89 9.12 30.75
CA PHE A 16 -5.41 8.07 31.62
C PHE A 16 -4.36 7.61 32.62
N SER A 17 -4.80 7.25 33.82
CA SER A 17 -3.94 6.61 34.81
C SER A 17 -3.54 5.20 34.36
N VAL A 18 -2.37 4.74 34.81
CA VAL A 18 -1.83 3.39 34.55
C VAL A 18 -2.85 2.32 34.95
N GLU A 19 -3.59 2.55 36.03
CA GLU A 19 -4.61 1.66 36.55
C GLU A 19 -5.79 1.50 35.57
N GLN A 20 -6.27 2.60 34.97
CA GLN A 20 -7.36 2.57 33.99
C GLN A 20 -6.97 1.84 32.70
N ILE A 21 -5.74 2.04 32.22
CA ILE A 21 -5.24 1.31 31.05
C ILE A 21 -5.10 -0.18 31.37
N SER A 22 -4.64 -0.53 32.57
CA SER A 22 -4.56 -1.93 33.01
C SER A 22 -5.94 -2.60 33.08
N THR A 23 -6.98 -1.87 33.48
CA THR A 23 -8.36 -2.39 33.48
C THR A 23 -8.91 -2.55 32.07
N LEU A 24 -8.62 -1.62 31.16
CA LEU A 24 -9.08 -1.67 29.77
C LEU A 24 -8.38 -2.79 28.96
N ILE A 25 -7.12 -3.08 29.28
CA ILE A 25 -6.41 -4.26 28.75
C ILE A 25 -7.04 -5.55 29.27
N LYS A 26 -7.34 -5.62 30.58
CA LYS A 26 -7.98 -6.79 31.21
C LYS A 26 -9.41 -7.03 30.73
N GLN A 27 -10.13 -5.96 30.37
CA GLN A 27 -11.47 -6.02 29.79
C GLN A 27 -11.46 -6.41 28.30
N GLY A 28 -10.30 -6.43 27.65
CA GLY A 28 -10.14 -6.82 26.24
C GLY A 28 -10.51 -5.72 25.23
N ASP A 29 -10.80 -4.50 25.69
CA ASP A 29 -11.10 -3.35 24.83
C ASP A 29 -9.83 -2.73 24.22
N LEU A 30 -8.65 -2.99 24.82
CA LEU A 30 -7.35 -2.59 24.30
C LEU A 30 -6.52 -3.81 23.88
N ASN A 31 -6.16 -3.87 22.60
CA ASN A 31 -5.20 -4.86 22.13
C ASN A 31 -3.80 -4.42 22.56
N SER A 32 -3.21 -5.20 23.48
CA SER A 32 -1.83 -5.03 23.91
C SER A 32 -0.95 -6.16 23.39
N LYS A 33 0.31 -5.84 23.10
CA LYS A 33 1.36 -6.78 22.72
C LYS A 33 2.58 -6.50 23.59
N GLU A 34 3.16 -7.55 24.18
CA GLU A 34 4.39 -7.45 24.95
C GLU A 34 5.55 -8.01 24.10
N GLU A 35 6.54 -7.18 23.80
CA GLU A 35 7.79 -7.57 23.13
C GLU A 35 8.97 -6.94 23.89
N ASP A 36 9.99 -7.74 24.23
CA ASP A 36 11.21 -7.32 24.93
C ASP A 36 10.99 -6.54 26.25
N GLY A 37 9.96 -6.92 27.03
CA GLY A 37 9.64 -6.28 28.32
C GLY A 37 8.99 -4.90 28.19
N LEU A 38 8.63 -4.49 26.97
CA LEU A 38 7.90 -3.26 26.69
C LEU A 38 6.49 -3.61 26.20
N VAL A 39 5.49 -2.96 26.78
CA VAL A 39 4.08 -3.16 26.42
C VAL A 39 3.70 -2.13 25.35
N TYR A 40 3.15 -2.61 24.25
CA TYR A 40 2.66 -1.83 23.12
C TYR A 40 1.13 -1.92 23.05
N ILE A 41 0.47 -0.79 22.77
CA ILE A 41 -0.98 -0.67 22.58
C ILE A 41 -1.27 -0.36 21.10
N ASP A 42 -2.28 -1.02 20.55
CA ASP A 42 -2.81 -0.67 19.23
C ASP A 42 -3.64 0.63 19.32
N VAL A 43 -3.11 1.70 18.74
CA VAL A 43 -3.68 3.06 18.72
C VAL A 43 -5.09 3.08 18.11
N SER A 44 -5.39 2.18 17.18
CA SER A 44 -6.72 2.10 16.55
C SER A 44 -7.79 1.53 17.48
N SER A 45 -7.42 0.59 18.36
CA SER A 45 -8.28 0.14 19.47
C SER A 45 -8.29 1.15 20.62
N GLY A 46 -7.15 1.82 20.84
CA GLY A 46 -6.96 2.90 21.81
C GLY A 46 -8.01 4.00 21.68
N THR A 47 -8.17 4.57 20.49
CA THR A 47 -9.15 5.64 20.23
C THR A 47 -10.59 5.21 20.48
N SER A 48 -10.97 3.97 20.13
CA SER A 48 -12.32 3.45 20.41
C SER A 48 -12.56 3.23 21.91
N ALA A 49 -11.57 2.72 22.63
CA ALA A 49 -11.65 2.55 24.09
C ALA A 49 -11.70 3.90 24.82
N LEU A 50 -10.97 4.92 24.34
CA LEU A 50 -11.04 6.28 24.87
C LEU A 50 -12.44 6.88 24.70
N ILE A 51 -13.05 6.71 23.52
CA ILE A 51 -14.42 7.16 23.27
C ILE A 51 -15.42 6.47 24.21
N LYS A 52 -15.33 5.14 24.38
CA LYS A 52 -16.18 4.39 25.32
C LYS A 52 -15.96 4.77 26.78
N GLY A 53 -14.71 5.04 27.17
CA GLY A 53 -14.34 5.48 28.52
C GLY A 53 -14.89 6.87 28.83
N VAL A 54 -14.86 7.79 27.87
CA VAL A 54 -15.46 9.12 27.99
C VAL A 54 -16.99 9.00 28.00
N GLU A 55 -17.59 8.19 27.13
CA GLU A 55 -19.04 7.97 27.08
C GLU A 55 -19.58 7.40 28.40
N SER A 56 -18.93 6.37 28.94
CA SER A 56 -19.29 5.79 30.25
C SER A 56 -19.07 6.77 31.41
N THR A 57 -18.03 7.61 31.36
CA THR A 57 -17.78 8.66 32.36
C THR A 57 -18.87 9.73 32.30
N LEU A 58 -19.24 10.19 31.11
CA LEU A 58 -20.32 11.17 30.91
C LEU A 58 -21.68 10.63 31.38
N VAL A 59 -22.00 9.36 31.07
CA VAL A 59 -23.23 8.69 31.52
C VAL A 59 -23.25 8.52 33.05
N ASN A 60 -22.13 8.14 33.66
CA ASN A 60 -22.04 7.99 35.12
C ASN A 60 -22.10 9.35 35.86
N LEU A 61 -21.57 10.41 35.25
CA LEU A 61 -21.66 11.78 35.78
C LEU A 61 -23.09 12.32 35.72
N ASP A 62 -23.85 12.03 34.65
CA ASP A 62 -25.27 12.37 34.50
C ASP A 62 -26.16 11.67 35.56
N VAL A 63 -25.85 10.41 35.89
CA VAL A 63 -26.55 9.62 36.93
C VAL A 63 -26.23 10.11 38.36
N SER A 64 -25.05 10.71 38.57
CA SER A 64 -24.58 11.14 39.90
C SER A 64 -25.10 12.51 40.36
N GLY A 65 -25.81 13.25 39.50
CA GLY A 65 -26.36 14.57 39.83
C GLY A 65 -25.32 15.68 40.10
N THR A 66 -24.04 15.39 39.85
CA THR A 66 -22.95 16.36 39.99
C THR A 66 -22.92 17.21 38.72
N SER A 67 -23.05 18.54 38.84
CA SER A 67 -23.02 19.45 37.69
C SER A 67 -21.74 19.22 36.88
N LEU A 68 -21.89 18.78 35.63
CA LEU A 68 -20.80 18.67 34.67
C LEU A 68 -20.03 19.99 34.62
N ASP A 69 -18.72 19.95 34.87
CA ASP A 69 -17.87 21.13 34.68
C ASP A 69 -17.85 21.47 33.18
N PRO A 70 -18.46 22.59 32.74
CA PRO A 70 -18.60 22.92 31.32
C PRO A 70 -17.25 23.00 30.61
N ILE A 71 -16.19 23.34 31.37
CA ILE A 71 -14.81 23.46 30.89
C ILE A 71 -14.23 22.09 30.51
N PHE A 72 -14.59 21.02 31.24
CA PHE A 72 -14.14 19.67 30.94
C PHE A 72 -14.83 19.11 29.69
N VAL A 73 -16.13 19.36 29.54
CA VAL A 73 -16.91 18.94 28.37
C VAL A 73 -16.41 19.66 27.11
N GLU A 74 -16.19 20.97 27.17
CA GLU A 74 -15.65 21.75 26.07
C GLU A 74 -14.27 21.26 25.64
N LYS A 75 -13.33 21.09 26.58
CA LYS A 75 -11.98 20.57 26.28
C LYS A 75 -12.01 19.16 25.70
N THR A 76 -12.90 18.30 26.19
CA THR A 76 -13.02 16.92 25.69
C THR A 76 -13.58 16.90 24.26
N ILE A 77 -14.62 17.70 23.98
CA ILE A 77 -15.18 17.85 22.63
C ILE A 77 -14.14 18.45 21.67
N SER A 78 -13.41 19.49 22.08
CA SER A 78 -12.33 20.07 21.27
C SER A 78 -11.22 19.07 20.97
N THR A 79 -10.87 18.22 21.94
CA THR A 79 -9.85 17.18 21.75
C THR A 79 -10.33 16.09 20.79
N ILE A 80 -11.58 15.65 20.92
CA ILE A 80 -12.20 14.68 20.00
C ILE A 80 -12.26 15.24 18.58
N LEU A 81 -12.68 16.49 18.41
CA LEU A 81 -12.73 17.15 17.10
C LEU A 81 -11.34 17.25 16.48
N SER A 82 -10.32 17.65 17.26
CA SER A 82 -8.93 17.73 16.79
C SER A 82 -8.39 16.36 16.36
N LEU A 83 -8.72 15.29 17.11
CA LEU A 83 -8.35 13.93 16.71
C LEU A 83 -9.06 13.50 15.43
N HIS A 84 -10.35 13.79 15.29
CA HIS A 84 -11.09 13.50 14.06
C HIS A 84 -10.50 14.22 12.85
N GLU A 85 -10.18 15.50 12.98
CA GLU A 85 -9.55 16.29 11.93
C GLU A 85 -8.20 15.69 11.51
N LYS A 86 -7.37 15.29 12.47
CA LYS A 86 -6.09 14.61 12.18
C LYS A 86 -6.29 13.26 11.49
N VAL A 87 -7.27 12.47 11.92
CA VAL A 87 -7.56 11.16 11.29
C VAL A 87 -8.07 11.34 9.85
N ILE A 88 -8.91 12.37 9.61
CA ILE A 88 -9.40 12.69 8.27
C ILE A 88 -8.24 13.14 7.39
N SER A 89 -7.41 14.08 7.87
CA SER A 89 -6.24 14.55 7.12
C SER A 89 -5.26 13.42 6.77
N ALA A 90 -4.97 12.51 7.70
CA ALA A 90 -4.11 11.35 7.43
C ALA A 90 -4.72 10.38 6.40
N LYS A 91 -6.05 10.22 6.41
CA LYS A 91 -6.75 9.43 5.39
C LYS A 91 -6.69 10.09 4.03
N ASP A 92 -6.90 11.41 3.95
CA ASP A 92 -6.83 12.15 2.70
C ASP A 92 -5.42 12.11 2.11
N GLU A 93 -4.38 12.24 2.94
CA GLU A 93 -2.99 12.09 2.52
C GLU A 93 -2.71 10.67 2.01
N THR A 94 -3.20 9.65 2.70
CA THR A 94 -3.06 8.24 2.25
C THR A 94 -3.78 8.01 0.92
N ILE A 95 -4.99 8.56 0.75
CA ILE A 95 -5.75 8.46 -0.50
C ILE A 95 -5.00 9.17 -1.63
N ALA A 96 -4.44 10.35 -1.37
CA ALA A 96 -3.65 11.09 -2.35
C ALA A 96 -2.41 10.31 -2.77
N ALA A 97 -1.69 9.71 -1.81
CA ALA A 97 -0.53 8.88 -2.09
C ALA A 97 -0.90 7.65 -2.96
N VAL A 98 -1.95 6.92 -2.59
CA VAL A 98 -2.43 5.75 -3.35
C VAL A 98 -2.92 6.15 -4.74
N LYS A 99 -3.56 7.32 -4.88
CA LYS A 99 -4.00 7.84 -6.17
C LYS A 99 -2.81 8.18 -7.07
N SER A 100 -1.80 8.86 -6.52
CA SER A 100 -0.56 9.17 -7.24
C SER A 100 0.19 7.92 -7.67
N GLU A 101 0.26 6.91 -6.81
CA GLU A 101 0.87 5.62 -7.15
C GLU A 101 0.11 4.91 -8.28
N ASN A 102 -1.23 4.89 -8.23
CA ASN A 102 -2.05 4.32 -9.29
C ASN A 102 -1.86 5.05 -10.64
N GLU A 103 -1.74 6.37 -10.61
CA GLU A 103 -1.48 7.17 -11.81
C GLU A 103 -0.10 6.84 -12.39
N PHE A 104 0.93 6.78 -11.55
CA PHE A 104 2.28 6.37 -11.96
C PHE A 104 2.29 4.96 -12.57
N LEU A 105 1.62 3.99 -11.93
CA LEU A 105 1.51 2.63 -12.46
C LEU A 105 0.78 2.59 -13.80
N LYS A 106 -0.26 3.41 -13.97
CA LYS A 106 -1.00 3.51 -15.22
C LYS A 106 -0.13 4.09 -16.34
N GLU A 107 0.64 5.14 -16.06
CA GLU A 107 1.59 5.71 -17.01
C GLU A 107 2.68 4.71 -17.38
N GLY A 108 3.25 4.01 -16.39
CA GLY A 108 4.23 2.95 -16.63
C GLY A 108 3.67 1.81 -17.49
N LEU A 109 2.41 1.42 -17.28
CA LEU A 109 1.74 0.41 -18.08
C LEU A 109 1.57 0.86 -19.54
N ILE A 110 1.13 2.10 -19.77
CA ILE A 110 0.98 2.65 -21.12
C ILE A 110 2.35 2.70 -21.83
N SER A 111 3.38 3.19 -21.14
CA SER A 111 4.73 3.21 -21.70
C SER A 111 5.24 1.81 -22.06
N MET A 112 4.94 0.80 -21.24
CA MET A 112 5.32 -0.59 -21.54
C MET A 112 4.55 -1.14 -22.75
N GLN A 113 3.29 -0.75 -22.94
CA GLN A 113 2.51 -1.11 -24.12
C GLN A 113 3.09 -0.50 -25.39
N ASP A 114 3.49 0.78 -25.35
CA ASP A 114 4.12 1.44 -26.50
C ASP A 114 5.42 0.73 -26.91
N ILE A 115 6.27 0.38 -25.94
CA ILE A 115 7.51 -0.38 -26.19
C ILE A 115 7.18 -1.75 -26.78
N TYR A 116 6.17 -2.45 -26.24
CA TYR A 116 5.77 -3.76 -26.71
C TYR A 116 5.26 -3.73 -28.17
N ASP A 117 4.51 -2.70 -28.54
CA ASP A 117 4.03 -2.52 -29.91
C ASP A 117 5.17 -2.22 -30.89
N ASP A 118 6.17 -1.46 -30.47
CA ASP A 118 7.37 -1.20 -31.28
C ASP A 118 8.27 -2.44 -31.41
N ASP A 119 8.44 -3.21 -30.34
CA ASP A 119 9.12 -4.50 -30.37
C ASP A 119 8.42 -5.48 -31.32
N LYS A 120 7.08 -5.50 -31.30
CA LYS A 120 6.29 -6.35 -32.22
C LYS A 120 6.55 -5.99 -33.68
N LYS A 121 6.57 -4.71 -34.03
CA LYS A 121 6.91 -4.25 -35.39
C LYS A 121 8.33 -4.67 -35.77
N THR A 122 9.28 -4.49 -34.85
CA THR A 122 10.68 -4.89 -35.06
C THR A 122 10.80 -6.39 -35.30
N LEU A 123 10.07 -7.21 -34.54
CA LEU A 123 10.03 -8.66 -34.71
C LEU A 123 9.45 -9.06 -36.07
N GLU A 124 8.39 -8.39 -36.52
CA GLU A 124 7.83 -8.61 -37.86
C GLU A 124 8.85 -8.30 -38.98
N LEU A 125 9.58 -7.19 -38.87
CA LEU A 125 10.65 -6.83 -39.81
C LEU A 125 11.76 -7.89 -39.82
N LEU A 126 12.25 -8.30 -38.64
CA LEU A 126 13.29 -9.32 -38.51
C LEU A 126 12.84 -10.67 -39.09
N ARG A 127 11.58 -11.05 -38.93
CA ARG A 127 11.02 -12.24 -39.56
C ARG A 127 11.04 -12.16 -41.08
N GLU A 128 10.73 -10.99 -41.65
CA GLU A 128 10.76 -10.79 -43.10
C GLU A 128 12.18 -10.84 -43.65
N GLU A 129 13.14 -10.20 -42.97
CA GLU A 129 14.56 -10.25 -43.33
C GLU A 129 15.11 -11.68 -43.24
N LEU A 130 14.78 -12.41 -42.19
CA LEU A 130 15.18 -13.80 -42.02
C LEU A 130 14.62 -14.70 -43.12
N LYS A 131 13.37 -14.43 -43.57
CA LYS A 131 12.78 -15.13 -44.71
C LYS A 131 13.56 -14.86 -45.99
N LYS A 132 13.88 -13.59 -46.30
CA LYS A 132 14.67 -13.22 -47.49
C LYS A 132 16.05 -13.87 -47.47
N ALA A 133 16.74 -13.83 -46.32
CA ALA A 133 18.04 -14.46 -46.16
C ALA A 133 17.99 -15.99 -46.40
N ASN A 134 16.94 -16.66 -45.90
CA ASN A 134 16.75 -18.09 -46.16
C ASN A 134 16.52 -18.39 -47.64
N GLU A 135 15.70 -17.58 -48.33
CA GLU A 135 15.46 -17.71 -49.77
C GLU A 135 16.74 -17.52 -50.59
N GLU A 136 17.58 -16.55 -50.23
CA GLU A 136 18.89 -16.32 -50.84
C GLU A 136 19.85 -17.50 -50.63
N VAL A 137 19.90 -18.05 -49.41
CA VAL A 137 20.70 -19.24 -49.10
C VAL A 137 20.25 -20.44 -49.93
N GLU A 138 18.94 -20.66 -50.07
CA GLU A 138 18.41 -21.74 -50.92
C GLU A 138 18.73 -21.50 -52.40
N PHE A 139 18.64 -20.27 -52.88
CA PHE A 139 19.03 -19.91 -54.24
C PHE A 139 20.52 -20.18 -54.50
N MET A 140 21.39 -19.80 -53.57
CA MET A 140 22.83 -20.05 -53.65
C MET A 140 23.15 -21.55 -53.65
N LYS A 141 22.48 -22.35 -52.81
CA LYS A 141 22.60 -23.82 -52.82
C LYS A 141 22.21 -24.41 -54.18
N ARG A 142 21.09 -23.95 -54.76
CA ARG A 142 20.65 -24.37 -56.10
C ARG A 142 21.64 -23.99 -57.19
N LYS A 143 22.16 -22.76 -57.17
CA LYS A 143 23.16 -22.27 -58.13
C LYS A 143 24.47 -23.06 -58.03
N TYR A 144 24.94 -23.32 -56.82
CA TYR A 144 26.14 -24.14 -56.57
C TYR A 144 25.99 -25.55 -57.15
N LYS A 145 24.85 -26.21 -56.90
CA LYS A 145 24.55 -27.55 -57.44
C LYS A 145 24.56 -27.58 -58.97
N LEU A 146 23.99 -26.56 -59.62
CA LEU A 146 23.99 -26.44 -61.08
C LEU A 146 25.40 -26.22 -61.64
N MET A 147 26.20 -25.35 -61.03
CA MET A 147 27.58 -25.09 -61.48
C MET A 147 28.45 -26.33 -61.32
N TRP A 148 28.35 -27.04 -60.19
CA TRP A 148 29.10 -28.27 -59.96
C TRP A 148 28.71 -29.38 -60.94
N GLY A 149 27.41 -29.55 -61.22
CA GLY A 149 26.92 -30.51 -62.22
C GLY A 149 27.45 -30.23 -63.63
N LYS A 150 27.49 -28.95 -64.04
CA LYS A 150 28.05 -28.54 -65.34
C LYS A 150 29.55 -28.83 -65.46
N ILE A 151 30.32 -28.59 -64.40
CA ILE A 151 31.77 -28.86 -64.40
C ILE A 151 32.04 -30.36 -64.54
N SER A 152 31.28 -31.21 -63.85
CA SER A 152 31.44 -32.67 -63.95
C SER A 152 31.06 -33.25 -65.33
N ASN A 153 30.11 -32.62 -66.01
CA ASN A 153 29.68 -33.03 -67.35
C ASN A 153 30.59 -32.47 -68.46
N SER A 154 31.32 -31.39 -68.21
CA SER A 154 32.26 -30.79 -69.16
C SER A 154 33.65 -31.45 -69.13
N THR A 155 33.91 -32.35 -68.18
CA THR A 155 35.19 -33.09 -68.03
C THR A 155 35.11 -34.55 -68.52
N LYS A 156 33.99 -34.94 -69.13
CA LYS A 156 33.84 -36.17 -69.92
C LYS A 156 33.80 -35.82 -71.41
#